data_AF-A0A7X6CFB5-F1
#
_entry.id   AF-A0A7X6CFB5-F1
#
_cell.length_a   1.000
_cell.length_b   1.000
_cell.length_c   1.000
_cell.angle_alpha   90.00
_cell.angle_beta   90.00
_cell.angle_gamma   90.00
#
_symmetry.space_group_name_H-M   'P 1'
#
loop_
_entity.id
_entity.type
_entity.pdbx_description
1 polymer ?
#
loop_
_entity_poly.entity_id
_entity_poly.type
_entity_poly.pdbx_seq_one_letter_code
_entity_poly.pdbx_strand_id
1 'polypeptide(L)' 'MKDTNNMPKRKRLNLDLTPEAYELLQKLADESGKNMADVLRTGLALYGIAQQESKKGRCLGVVQDDKVIKQIVTT' A
#
# COMPACT_ATOMS: atom_id res chain seq x y z
N MET A 1 -39.31 -6.12 1.82
CA MET A 1 -38.39 -4.99 2.08
C MET A 1 -36.96 -5.51 1.90
N LYS A 2 -36.29 -5.12 0.82
CA LYS A 2 -34.89 -5.49 0.55
C LYS A 2 -33.96 -4.34 0.99
N ASP A 3 -32.70 -4.71 1.19
CA ASP A 3 -31.51 -3.85 1.31
C ASP A 3 -31.06 -3.47 2.73
N THR A 4 -30.69 -4.47 3.53
CA THR A 4 -29.66 -4.24 4.57
C THR A 4 -28.31 -4.06 3.87
N ASN A 5 -27.93 -2.80 3.69
CA ASN A 5 -26.64 -2.36 3.19
C ASN A 5 -25.51 -2.90 4.11
N ASN A 6 -25.00 -4.09 3.82
CA ASN A 6 -23.90 -4.71 4.56
C ASN A 6 -22.57 -4.05 4.13
N MET A 7 -22.40 -2.77 4.43
CA MET A 7 -21.10 -2.11 4.26
C MET A 7 -20.09 -2.80 5.19
N PRO A 8 -18.93 -3.24 4.66
CA PRO A 8 -17.94 -3.94 5.47
C PRO A 8 -17.53 -3.06 6.66
N LYS A 9 -17.64 -3.63 7.87
CA LYS A 9 -17.29 -2.95 9.12
C LYS A 9 -15.83 -2.46 9.03
N ARG A 10 -15.64 -1.14 8.94
CA ARG A 10 -14.31 -0.53 8.95
C ARG A 10 -13.76 -0.54 10.38
N LYS A 11 -12.51 -0.98 10.54
CA LYS A 11 -11.76 -0.85 11.80
C LYS A 11 -10.88 0.40 11.73
N ARG A 12 -10.80 1.15 12.83
CA ARG A 12 -9.87 2.28 12.96
C ARG A 12 -8.48 1.74 13.32
N LEU A 13 -7.46 2.27 12.65
CA LEU A 13 -6.07 2.01 12.92
C LEU A 13 -5.43 3.31 13.39
N ASN A 14 -4.77 3.27 14.55
CA ASN A 14 -3.92 4.35 15.03
C ASN A 14 -2.47 3.89 14.87
N LEU A 15 -1.59 4.80 14.41
CA LEU A 15 -0.20 4.49 14.10
C LEU A 15 0.70 5.54 14.74
N ASP A 16 1.74 5.08 15.41
CA ASP A 16 2.88 5.91 15.79
C ASP A 16 3.92 5.80 14.68
N LEU A 17 4.35 6.94 14.15
CA LEU A 17 5.33 7.03 13.06
C LEU A 17 6.53 7.81 13.55
N THR A 18 7.73 7.44 13.06
CA THR A 18 8.88 8.32 13.19
C THR A 18 8.64 9.60 12.38
N PRO A 19 9.30 10.73 12.71
CA PRO A 19 9.16 11.97 11.96
C PRO A 19 9.42 11.77 10.45
N GLU A 20 10.44 11.00 10.09
CA GLU A 20 10.83 10.76 8.70
C GLU A 20 9.77 9.96 7.94
N ALA A 21 9.15 8.97 8.60
CA ALA A 21 8.07 8.18 8.02
C ALA A 21 6.80 9.02 7.84
N TYR A 22 6.51 9.91 8.79
CA TYR A 22 5.40 10.84 8.69
C TYR A 22 5.60 11.83 7.53
N GLU A 23 6.78 12.44 7.43
CA GLU A 23 7.14 13.37 6.35
C GLU A 23 7.06 12.70 4.98
N LEU A 24 7.55 11.46 4.86
CA LEU A 24 7.41 10.68 3.63
C LEU A 24 5.94 10.43 3.28
N LEU A 25 5.12 10.04 4.26
CA LEU A 25 3.69 9.79 4.03
C LEU A 25 2.95 11.07 3.62
N GLN A 26 3.26 12.21 4.25
CA GLN A 26 2.71 13.52 3.89
C GLN A 26 3.09 13.89 2.46
N LYS A 27 4.38 13.80 2.12
CA LYS A 27 4.87 14.09 0.78
C LYS A 27 4.17 13.25 -0.29
N LEU A 28 4.03 11.94 -0.07
CA LEU A 28 3.35 11.04 -1.00
C LEU A 28 1.85 11.37 -1.15
N ALA A 29 1.21 11.80 -0.07
CA ALA A 29 -0.18 12.25 -0.09
C ALA A 29 -0.32 13.50 -0.96
N ASP A 30 0.54 14.50 -0.74
CA ASP A 30 0.54 15.76 -1.47
C ASP A 30 0.83 15.56 -2.96
N GLU A 31 1.88 14.81 -3.31
CA GLU A 31 2.27 14.52 -4.69
C GLU A 31 1.21 13.72 -5.47
N SER A 32 0.42 12.90 -4.77
CA SER A 32 -0.64 12.09 -5.39
C SER A 32 -2.03 12.74 -5.35
N GLY A 33 -2.18 13.89 -4.70
CA GLY A 33 -3.48 14.54 -4.48
C GLY A 33 -4.43 13.71 -3.61
N LYS A 34 -3.90 12.79 -2.79
CA LYS A 34 -4.66 11.90 -1.91
C LYS A 34 -4.46 12.30 -0.45
N ASN A 35 -5.31 11.80 0.45
CA ASN A 35 -5.01 11.88 1.88
C ASN A 35 -4.08 10.73 2.32
N MET A 36 -3.44 10.89 3.47
CA MET A 36 -2.54 9.89 4.06
C MET A 36 -3.18 8.50 4.22
N ALA A 37 -4.47 8.44 4.57
CA ALA A 37 -5.15 7.16 4.76
C ALA A 37 -5.32 6.41 3.43
N ASP A 38 -5.55 7.12 2.31
CA ASP A 38 -5.61 6.51 0.98
C ASP A 38 -4.25 6.04 0.49
N VAL A 39 -3.18 6.79 0.81
CA VAL A 39 -1.79 6.35 0.54
C VAL A 39 -1.49 5.07 1.34
N LEU A 40 -1.80 5.03 2.63
CA LEU A 40 -1.62 3.83 3.47
C LEU A 40 -2.42 2.62 2.96
N ARG A 41 -3.67 2.82 2.54
CA ARG A 41 -4.48 1.74 1.94
C ARG A 41 -3.85 1.21 0.66
N THR A 42 -3.32 2.11 -0.17
CA THR A 42 -2.61 1.73 -1.39
C THR A 42 -1.35 0.92 -1.06
N GLY A 43 -0.55 1.38 -0.09
CA GLY A 43 0.64 0.67 0.39
C GLY A 43 0.30 -0.74 0.91
N LEU A 44 -0.78 -0.87 1.69
CA LEU A 44 -1.25 -2.16 2.19
C LEU A 44 -1.66 -3.11 1.05
N ALA A 45 -2.35 -2.61 0.02
CA ALA A 45 -2.71 -3.40 -1.14
C ALA A 45 -1.48 -3.88 -1.92
N LEU A 46 -0.50 -2.99 -2.14
CA LEU A 46 0.77 -3.33 -2.80
C LEU A 46 1.55 -4.41 -2.04
N TYR A 47 1.63 -4.28 -0.71
CA TYR A 47 2.26 -5.28 0.15
C TYR A 47 1.55 -6.64 0.04
N GLY A 48 0.21 -6.65 0.03
CA GLY A 48 -0.58 -7.86 -0.16
C GLY A 48 -0.28 -8.59 -1.47
N ILE A 49 -0.17 -7.85 -2.58
CA ILE A 49 0.18 -8.41 -3.90
C ILE A 49 1.61 -8.96 -3.88
N ALA A 50 2.58 -8.20 -3.36
CA ALA A 50 3.97 -8.63 -3.24
C ALA A 50 4.11 -9.93 -2.43
N GLN A 51 3.40 -10.04 -1.30
CA GLN A 51 3.38 -11.25 -0.49
C GLN A 51 2.77 -12.45 -1.23
N GLN A 52 1.74 -12.24 -2.04
CA GLN A 52 1.10 -13.31 -2.82
C GLN A 52 2.00 -13.83 -3.94
N GLU A 53 2.69 -12.94 -4.66
CA GLU A 53 3.61 -13.34 -5.72
C GLU A 53 4.89 -13.99 -5.16
N SER A 54 5.38 -13.53 -4.01
CA SER A 54 6.51 -14.16 -3.31
C SER A 54 6.27 -15.65 -3.04
N LYS A 55 5.05 -16.02 -2.62
CA LYS A 55 4.65 -17.43 -2.42
C LYS A 55 4.70 -18.29 -3.68
N LYS A 56 4.75 -17.67 -4.86
CA LYS A 56 4.86 -18.33 -6.18
C LYS A 56 6.29 -18.29 -6.74
N GLY A 57 7.27 -17.81 -5.96
CA GLY A 57 8.64 -17.59 -6.40
C GLY A 57 8.80 -16.38 -7.34
N ARG A 58 7.89 -15.41 -7.28
CA ARG A 58 7.90 -14.17 -8.09
C ARG A 58 8.06 -12.95 -7.19
N CYS A 59 8.44 -11.80 -7.75
CA CYS A 59 8.54 -10.54 -7.01
C CYS A 59 7.84 -9.40 -7.75
N LEU A 60 7.49 -8.34 -7.01
CA LEU A 60 7.06 -7.08 -7.60
C LEU A 60 8.28 -6.21 -7.86
N GLY A 61 8.44 -5.70 -9.09
CA GLY A 61 9.60 -4.92 -9.49
C GLY A 61 9.26 -3.68 -10.31
N VAL A 62 10.12 -2.67 -10.23
CA VAL A 62 10.16 -1.56 -11.18
C VAL A 62 11.04 -2.01 -12.35
N VAL A 63 10.46 -2.03 -13.54
CA VAL A 63 11.14 -2.43 -14.78
C VAL A 63 11.49 -1.18 -15.57
N GLN A 64 12.74 -1.11 -16.03
CA GLN A 64 13.19 -0.13 -17.01
C GLN A 64 13.77 -0.90 -18.19
N ASP A 65 13.22 -0.66 -19.38
CA ASP A 65 13.43 -1.49 -20.57
C ASP A 65 13.07 -2.96 -20.28
N ASP A 66 14.04 -3.87 -20.32
CA ASP A 66 13.89 -5.29 -20.00
C ASP A 66 14.58 -5.69 -18.68
N LYS A 67 14.94 -4.71 -17.84
CA LYS A 67 15.67 -4.94 -16.58
C LYS A 67 14.87 -4.51 -15.37
N VAL A 68 14.84 -5.37 -14.36
CA VAL A 68 14.33 -5.01 -13.03
C VAL A 68 15.38 -4.15 -12.34
N ILE A 69 15.03 -2.88 -12.07
CA ILE A 69 15.94 -1.91 -11.42
C ILE A 69 15.66 -1.74 -9.92
N LYS A 70 14.45 -2.09 -9.46
CA LYS A 70 14.07 -2.11 -8.05
C LYS A 70 13.07 -3.22 -7.82
N GLN A 71 13.01 -3.77 -6.61
CA GLN A 71 12.03 -4.77 -6.23
C GLN A 71 11.47 -4.52 -4.83
N ILE A 72 10.20 -4.87 -4.64
CA ILE A 72 9.56 -4.93 -3.34
C ILE A 72 9.83 -6.33 -2.79
N VAL A 73 10.58 -6.42 -1.70
CA VAL A 73 10.87 -7.67 -1.00
C VAL A 73 10.04 -7.72 0.27
N THR A 74 9.12 -8.69 0.35
CA THR A 74 8.31 -8.95 1.53
C THR A 74 8.90 -10.17 2.25
N THR A 75 10.12 -10.03 2.78
CA THR A 75 10.92 -11.03 3.53
C THR A 75 10.98 -12.45 2.98
#